data_AF-A0A338P7E1-F1
#
_entry.id   AF-A0A338P7E1-F1
#
_cell.length_a   1.000
_cell.length_b   1.000
_cell.length_c   1.000
_cell.angle_alpha   90.00
_cell.angle_beta   90.00
_cell.angle_gamma   90.00
#
_symmetry.space_group_name_H-M   'P 1'
#
loop_
_entity.id
_entity.type
_entity.pdbx_description
1 polymer ?
#
loop_
_entity_poly.entity_id
_entity_poly.type
_entity_poly.pdbx_seq_one_letter_code
_entity_poly.pdbx_strand_id
1 'polypeptide(L)'
;MALLPLKIFLQSVTYEVLSALETVMTKSNFLLKIMLPYWEMAVSKFKSHRFADCTMLLLSQLEAGLRRLFAAVNKCPDRLLTAESTILYTTFDEILAKHMSDGSMNQLPCFLGEPAMEFLWDFLNYQEGPRIRDHLSHGEINICEFPEEAAGQLLTFSLVLLLRFTEKGTVSELKVPQREGGGWLAECTTTSKGRACLISQI
;
A
#
# COMPACT_ATOMS: atom_id res chain seq x y z
N MET A 1 -19.18 11.29 -16.03
CA MET A 1 -18.42 10.19 -16.66
C MET A 1 -17.52 9.53 -15.61
N ALA A 2 -18.09 8.77 -14.68
CA ALA A 2 -17.38 8.28 -13.48
C ALA A 2 -17.59 6.76 -13.28
N LEU A 3 -17.33 5.96 -14.31
CA LEU A 3 -17.44 4.49 -14.24
C LEU A 3 -16.15 3.76 -14.68
N LEU A 4 -15.09 4.50 -15.04
CA LEU A 4 -13.82 3.94 -15.50
C LEU A 4 -12.86 3.51 -14.38
N PRO A 5 -12.71 4.20 -13.23
CA PRO A 5 -11.75 3.75 -12.21
C PRO A 5 -12.20 2.47 -11.48
N LEU A 6 -13.51 2.27 -11.30
CA LEU A 6 -14.07 1.04 -10.70
C LEU A 6 -14.01 -0.17 -11.64
N LYS A 7 -14.02 0.05 -12.96
CA LYS A 7 -13.95 -1.05 -13.94
C LYS A 7 -12.61 -1.77 -13.96
N ILE A 8 -11.54 -1.09 -13.51
CA ILE A 8 -10.20 -1.68 -13.37
C ILE A 8 -10.16 -2.66 -12.18
N PHE A 9 -10.90 -2.39 -11.10
CA PHE A 9 -10.94 -3.26 -9.92
C PHE A 9 -11.77 -4.54 -10.11
N LEU A 10 -12.65 -4.56 -11.12
CA LEU A 10 -13.59 -5.66 -11.39
C LEU A 10 -13.14 -6.62 -12.50
N GLN A 11 -11.96 -6.42 -13.10
CA GLN A 11 -11.45 -7.40 -14.06
C GLN A 11 -10.78 -8.56 -13.33
N SER A 12 -11.17 -9.77 -13.70
CA SER A 12 -10.54 -10.99 -13.22
C SER A 12 -9.05 -10.95 -13.53
N VAL A 13 -8.24 -11.39 -12.55
CA VAL A 13 -6.79 -11.46 -12.71
C VAL A 13 -6.47 -12.54 -13.76
N THR A 14 -6.04 -12.13 -14.95
CA THR A 14 -5.67 -13.09 -16.01
C THR A 14 -4.25 -13.61 -15.81
N TYR A 15 -3.93 -14.75 -16.43
CA TYR A 15 -2.60 -15.36 -16.35
C TYR A 15 -1.50 -14.43 -16.89
N GLU A 16 -1.80 -13.65 -17.92
CA GLU A 16 -0.90 -12.66 -18.51
C GLU A 16 -0.58 -11.54 -17.52
N VAL A 17 -1.59 -11.09 -16.75
CA VAL A 17 -1.41 -10.11 -15.68
C VAL A 17 -0.52 -10.68 -14.57
N LEU A 18 -0.71 -11.95 -14.19
CA LEU A 18 0.13 -12.63 -13.21
C LEU A 18 1.57 -12.81 -13.66
N SER A 19 1.82 -13.03 -14.95
CA SER A 19 3.18 -13.12 -15.51
C SER A 19 3.86 -11.75 -15.59
N ALA A 20 3.12 -10.71 -15.98
CA ALA A 20 3.63 -9.34 -15.97
C ALA A 20 3.97 -8.86 -14.55
N LEU A 21 3.22 -9.33 -13.55
CA LEU A 21 3.37 -8.97 -12.14
C LEU A 21 4.77 -9.28 -11.59
N GLU A 22 5.33 -10.45 -11.91
CA GLU A 22 6.68 -10.85 -11.48
C GLU A 22 7.73 -9.82 -11.97
N THR A 23 7.57 -9.32 -13.19
CA THR A 23 8.44 -8.26 -13.73
C THR A 23 8.24 -6.92 -13.01
N VAL A 24 7.00 -6.55 -12.69
CA VAL A 24 6.64 -5.28 -12.03
C VAL A 24 7.14 -5.26 -10.59
N MET A 25 7.04 -6.38 -9.86
CA MET A 25 7.50 -6.50 -8.47
C MET A 25 8.99 -6.16 -8.32
N THR A 26 9.82 -6.60 -9.27
CA THR A 26 11.26 -6.29 -9.25
C THR A 26 11.57 -4.81 -9.48
N LYS A 27 10.66 -4.04 -10.09
CA LYS A 27 10.86 -2.63 -10.46
C LYS A 27 10.18 -1.64 -9.53
N SER A 28 9.17 -2.07 -8.78
CA SER A 28 8.38 -1.16 -7.94
C SER A 28 9.17 -0.67 -6.71
N ASN A 29 8.99 0.62 -6.40
CA ASN A 29 9.50 1.25 -5.17
C ASN A 29 8.55 1.09 -3.98
N PHE A 30 7.35 0.54 -4.18
CA PHE A 30 6.40 0.21 -3.11
C PHE A 30 6.89 -1.01 -2.29
N LEU A 31 7.44 -1.99 -2.99
CA LEU A 31 7.93 -3.25 -2.44
C LEU A 31 9.32 -3.09 -1.79
N LEU A 32 9.49 -3.63 -0.59
CA LEU A 32 10.82 -3.85 -0.01
C LEU A 32 11.45 -5.07 -0.68
N LYS A 33 12.64 -4.93 -1.28
CA LYS A 33 13.24 -6.02 -2.10
C LYS A 33 13.42 -7.33 -1.33
N ILE A 34 13.70 -7.26 -0.02
CA ILE A 34 13.78 -8.45 0.85
C ILE A 34 12.45 -9.21 0.95
N MET A 35 11.32 -8.55 0.73
CA MET A 35 10.00 -9.15 0.77
C MET A 35 9.55 -9.76 -0.56
N LEU A 36 10.33 -9.62 -1.63
CA LEU A 36 10.00 -10.15 -2.96
C LEU A 36 9.58 -11.64 -2.93
N PRO A 37 10.24 -12.54 -2.16
CA PRO A 37 9.81 -13.94 -2.11
C PRO A 37 8.37 -14.15 -1.59
N TYR A 38 7.89 -13.28 -0.70
CA TYR A 38 6.52 -13.36 -0.18
C TYR A 38 5.49 -12.88 -1.20
N TRP A 39 5.86 -11.91 -2.03
CA TRP A 39 5.06 -11.46 -3.16
C TRP A 39 4.94 -12.55 -4.23
N GLU A 40 6.05 -13.20 -4.59
CA GLU A 40 6.05 -14.36 -5.50
C GLU A 40 5.22 -15.51 -4.93
N MET A 41 5.35 -15.78 -3.62
CA MET A 41 4.55 -16.78 -2.92
C MET A 41 3.05 -16.45 -3.00
N ALA A 42 2.64 -15.19 -2.80
CA ALA A 42 1.24 -14.79 -2.89
C ALA A 42 0.65 -15.10 -4.27
N VAL A 43 1.39 -14.76 -5.33
CA VAL A 43 1.02 -15.08 -6.72
C VAL A 43 0.92 -16.59 -6.94
N SER A 44 1.88 -17.36 -6.43
CA SER A 44 1.86 -18.82 -6.52
C SER A 44 0.64 -19.42 -5.81
N LYS A 45 0.26 -18.90 -4.63
CA LYS A 45 -0.95 -19.33 -3.91
C LYS A 45 -2.21 -19.03 -4.68
N PHE A 46 -2.32 -17.85 -5.29
CA PHE A 46 -3.44 -17.52 -6.17
C PHE A 46 -3.55 -18.49 -7.34
N LYS A 47 -2.44 -18.73 -8.07
CA LYS A 47 -2.37 -19.71 -9.19
C LYS A 47 -2.75 -21.14 -8.77
N SER A 48 -2.57 -21.49 -7.51
CA SER A 48 -2.88 -22.82 -6.96
C SER A 48 -4.26 -22.90 -6.30
N HIS A 49 -5.15 -21.93 -6.54
CA HIS A 49 -6.48 -21.82 -5.91
C HIS A 49 -6.45 -21.77 -4.37
N ARG A 50 -5.31 -21.35 -3.79
CA ARG A 50 -5.14 -21.14 -2.35
C ARG A 50 -5.39 -19.68 -2.01
N PHE A 51 -6.65 -19.26 -2.14
CA PHE A 51 -7.04 -17.85 -2.10
C PHE A 51 -6.84 -17.20 -0.72
N ALA A 52 -7.18 -17.90 0.37
CA ALA A 52 -6.92 -17.41 1.72
C ALA A 52 -5.42 -17.13 1.95
N ASP A 53 -4.55 -18.08 1.58
CA ASP A 53 -3.10 -17.92 1.76
C ASP A 53 -2.54 -16.76 0.92
N CYS A 54 -3.05 -16.58 -0.31
CA CYS A 54 -2.73 -15.42 -1.13
C CYS A 54 -3.10 -14.12 -0.40
N THR A 55 -4.35 -14.01 0.07
CA THR A 55 -4.85 -12.84 0.80
C THR A 55 -4.02 -12.55 2.05
N MET A 56 -3.70 -13.56 2.86
CA MET A 56 -2.88 -13.42 4.07
C MET A 56 -1.50 -12.81 3.77
N LEU A 57 -0.85 -13.30 2.70
CA LEU A 57 0.44 -12.79 2.25
C LEU A 57 0.28 -11.35 1.75
N LEU A 58 -0.71 -11.07 0.89
CA LEU A 58 -0.93 -9.74 0.31
C LEU A 58 -1.26 -8.68 1.37
N LEU A 59 -2.09 -8.99 2.37
CA LEU A 59 -2.41 -8.04 3.45
C LEU A 59 -1.15 -7.58 4.18
N SER A 60 -0.28 -8.52 4.53
CA SER A 60 1.00 -8.22 5.19
C SER A 60 1.89 -7.34 4.33
N GLN A 61 1.94 -7.62 3.02
CA GLN A 61 2.76 -6.87 2.09
C GLN A 61 2.21 -5.47 1.79
N LEU A 62 0.89 -5.33 1.66
CA LEU A 62 0.22 -4.06 1.50
C LEU A 62 0.42 -3.16 2.71
N GLU A 63 0.30 -3.71 3.92
CA GLU A 63 0.55 -2.94 5.15
C GLU A 63 1.97 -2.40 5.18
N ALA A 64 2.96 -3.23 4.83
CA ALA A 64 4.36 -2.81 4.77
C ALA A 64 4.62 -1.71 3.73
N GLY A 65 4.04 -1.83 2.53
CA GLY A 65 4.17 -0.82 1.48
C GLY A 65 3.47 0.49 1.84
N LEU A 66 2.25 0.41 2.37
CA LEU A 66 1.47 1.57 2.81
C LEU A 66 2.10 2.26 4.02
N ARG A 67 2.69 1.51 4.97
CA ARG A 67 3.44 2.09 6.09
C ARG A 67 4.59 2.98 5.62
N ARG A 68 5.30 2.55 4.57
CA ARG A 68 6.37 3.37 3.96
C ARG A 68 5.84 4.65 3.35
N LEU A 69 4.75 4.56 2.59
CA LEU A 69 4.12 5.74 2.00
C LEU A 69 3.61 6.68 3.09
N PHE A 70 2.89 6.14 4.07
CA PHE A 70 2.37 6.87 5.22
C PHE A 70 3.48 7.62 5.97
N ALA A 71 4.59 6.94 6.31
CA ALA A 71 5.72 7.55 6.99
C ALA A 71 6.36 8.68 6.15
N ALA A 72 6.45 8.50 4.84
CA ALA A 72 7.02 9.49 3.94
C ALA A 72 6.13 10.73 3.79
N VAL A 73 4.84 10.54 3.47
CA VAL A 73 3.92 11.65 3.18
C VAL A 73 3.53 12.44 4.42
N ASN A 74 3.51 11.78 5.59
CA ASN A 74 3.27 12.43 6.88
C ASN A 74 4.58 12.89 7.57
N LYS A 75 5.75 12.73 6.93
CA LYS A 75 7.06 13.14 7.45
C LYS A 75 7.38 12.58 8.84
N CYS A 76 7.04 11.31 9.07
CA CYS A 76 7.26 10.59 10.32
C CYS A 76 8.12 9.33 10.10
N PRO A 77 9.40 9.48 9.73
CA PRO A 77 10.27 8.36 9.37
C PRO A 77 10.46 7.36 10.52
N ASP A 78 10.38 7.82 11.77
CA ASP A 78 10.51 6.97 12.95
C ASP A 78 9.43 5.88 12.99
N ARG A 79 8.22 6.15 12.47
CA ARG A 79 7.10 5.20 12.43
C ARG A 79 7.25 4.08 11.39
N LEU A 80 8.34 4.09 10.61
CA LEU A 80 8.63 3.01 9.68
C LEU A 80 9.22 1.77 10.37
N LEU A 81 10.05 1.96 11.40
CA LEU A 81 10.86 0.89 12.02
C LEU A 81 10.65 0.77 13.54
N THR A 82 9.85 1.65 14.15
CA THR A 82 9.68 1.65 15.61
C THR A 82 8.62 0.65 16.03
N ALA A 83 9.08 -0.45 16.63
CA ALA A 83 8.36 -1.11 17.72
C ALA A 83 9.04 -0.67 19.02
N GLU A 84 8.78 0.57 19.45
CA GLU A 84 9.22 1.02 20.78
C GLU A 84 8.21 0.52 21.83
N SER A 85 8.65 0.22 23.06
CA SER A 85 7.75 -0.32 24.10
C SER A 85 6.57 0.61 24.45
N THR A 86 6.67 1.89 24.09
CA THR A 86 5.66 2.94 24.32
C THR A 86 4.90 3.34 23.06
N ILE A 87 5.25 2.79 21.89
CA ILE A 87 4.66 3.18 20.60
C ILE A 87 4.22 1.91 19.87
N LEU A 88 2.91 1.81 19.60
CA LEU A 88 2.35 0.70 18.86
C LEU A 88 2.89 0.68 17.43
N TYR A 89 3.00 -0.53 16.88
CA TYR A 89 3.40 -0.70 15.49
C TYR A 89 2.36 -0.04 14.58
N THR A 90 2.81 0.68 13.55
CA THR A 90 1.87 1.35 12.63
C THR A 90 1.14 0.33 11.76
N THR A 91 -0.07 -0.05 12.17
CA THR A 91 -0.97 -1.00 11.50
C THR A 91 -1.87 -0.30 10.48
N PHE A 92 -2.65 -1.08 9.72
CA PHE A 92 -3.71 -0.55 8.87
C PHE A 92 -4.65 0.45 9.56
N ASP A 93 -4.97 0.25 10.84
CA ASP A 93 -5.87 1.14 11.58
C ASP A 93 -5.30 2.56 11.66
N GLU A 94 -4.02 2.68 11.97
CA GLU A 94 -3.32 3.96 12.04
C GLU A 94 -3.08 4.55 10.65
N ILE A 95 -2.72 3.70 9.67
CA ILE A 95 -2.46 4.10 8.28
C ILE A 95 -3.72 4.70 7.64
N LEU A 96 -4.89 4.14 7.92
CA LEU A 96 -6.17 4.51 7.32
C LEU A 96 -6.97 5.50 8.17
N ALA A 97 -6.47 5.90 9.34
CA ALA A 97 -7.10 6.90 10.19
C ALA A 97 -7.15 8.28 9.52
N LYS A 98 -8.22 9.03 9.79
CA LYS A 98 -8.40 10.38 9.24
C LYS A 98 -7.39 11.39 9.81
N HIS A 99 -7.06 11.23 11.09
CA HIS A 99 -6.15 12.10 11.81
C HIS A 99 -5.01 11.29 12.42
N MET A 100 -3.87 11.94 12.55
CA MET A 100 -2.68 11.44 13.23
C MET A 100 -2.86 11.55 14.76
N SER A 101 -1.97 10.92 15.53
CA SER A 101 -2.00 10.93 17.00
C SER A 101 -1.81 12.33 17.61
N ASP A 102 -1.18 13.25 16.88
CA ASP A 102 -0.98 14.65 17.27
C ASP A 102 -2.16 15.57 16.84
N GLY A 103 -3.22 14.99 16.27
CA GLY A 103 -4.38 15.70 15.76
C GLY A 103 -4.22 16.28 14.36
N SER A 104 -3.04 16.17 13.74
CA SER A 104 -2.83 16.61 12.35
C SER A 104 -3.58 15.72 11.35
N MET A 105 -3.84 16.24 10.15
CA MET A 105 -4.51 15.48 9.09
C MET A 105 -3.56 14.45 8.48
N ASN A 106 -4.03 13.21 8.33
CA ASN A 106 -3.30 12.18 7.58
C ASN A 106 -3.24 12.58 6.10
N GLN A 107 -2.03 12.65 5.53
CA GLN A 107 -1.78 13.04 4.14
C GLN A 107 -1.88 11.87 3.16
N LEU A 108 -1.93 10.63 3.64
CA LEU A 108 -2.02 9.44 2.80
C LEU A 108 -3.26 9.45 1.88
N PRO A 109 -4.47 9.83 2.35
CA PRO A 109 -5.64 9.89 1.47
C PRO A 109 -5.49 10.88 0.32
N CYS A 110 -4.90 12.05 0.58
CA CYS A 110 -4.63 13.04 -0.46
C CYS A 110 -3.61 12.52 -1.48
N PHE A 111 -2.58 11.81 -1.00
CA PHE A 111 -1.54 11.24 -1.86
C PHE A 111 -2.05 10.06 -2.72
N LEU A 112 -2.79 9.12 -2.14
CA LEU A 112 -3.31 7.95 -2.86
C LEU A 112 -4.51 8.30 -3.75
N GLY A 113 -5.29 9.31 -3.38
CA GLY A 113 -6.50 9.70 -4.09
C GLY A 113 -7.71 8.86 -3.68
N GLU A 114 -8.89 9.42 -3.92
CA GLU A 114 -10.18 8.90 -3.49
C GLU A 114 -10.44 7.44 -3.93
N PRO A 115 -10.23 7.02 -5.19
CA PRO A 115 -10.55 5.65 -5.60
C PRO A 115 -9.73 4.57 -4.88
N ALA A 116 -8.47 4.86 -4.57
CA ALA A 116 -7.61 3.93 -3.86
C ALA A 116 -7.98 3.87 -2.37
N MET A 117 -8.38 4.99 -1.80
CA MET A 117 -8.81 5.06 -0.40
C MET A 117 -10.17 4.44 -0.16
N GLU A 118 -11.14 4.65 -1.05
CA GLU A 118 -12.45 3.98 -1.01
C GLU A 118 -12.27 2.46 -1.01
N PHE A 119 -11.45 1.93 -1.93
CA PHE A 119 -11.15 0.49 -1.93
C PHE A 119 -10.56 0.04 -0.59
N LEU A 120 -9.56 0.75 -0.04
CA LEU A 120 -8.92 0.37 1.22
C LEU A 120 -9.91 0.41 2.40
N TRP A 121 -10.74 1.44 2.47
CA TRP A 121 -11.75 1.55 3.53
C TRP A 121 -12.85 0.51 3.40
N ASP A 122 -13.39 0.30 2.20
CA ASP A 122 -14.43 -0.70 1.97
C ASP A 122 -13.90 -2.10 2.27
N PHE A 123 -12.70 -2.42 1.77
CA PHE A 123 -12.15 -3.77 1.86
C PHE A 123 -11.64 -4.14 3.25
N LEU A 124 -11.14 -3.16 4.01
CA LEU A 124 -10.45 -3.40 5.29
C LEU A 124 -11.16 -2.85 6.53
N ASN A 125 -11.97 -1.79 6.43
CA ASN A 125 -12.41 -1.01 7.61
C ASN A 125 -13.93 -0.82 7.72
N TYR A 126 -14.67 -0.85 6.61
CA TYR A 126 -16.10 -0.58 6.62
C TYR A 126 -16.85 -1.69 7.40
N GLN A 127 -17.63 -1.32 8.43
CA GLN A 127 -18.27 -2.29 9.33
C GLN A 127 -19.23 -3.26 8.62
N GLU A 128 -19.92 -2.82 7.58
CA GLU A 128 -20.78 -3.69 6.76
C GLU A 128 -20.07 -4.19 5.48
N GLY A 129 -18.77 -3.93 5.37
CA GLY A 129 -17.90 -4.36 4.28
C GLY A 129 -17.27 -5.72 4.54
N PRO A 130 -16.49 -6.26 3.60
CA PRO A 130 -15.88 -7.58 3.71
C PRO A 130 -14.88 -7.74 4.85
N ARG A 131 -14.36 -6.64 5.44
CA ARG A 131 -13.47 -6.59 6.63
C ARG A 131 -12.50 -7.76 6.73
N ILE A 132 -11.82 -8.06 5.62
CA ILE A 132 -11.17 -9.36 5.46
C ILE A 132 -10.07 -9.55 6.49
N ARG A 133 -9.34 -8.48 6.83
CA ARG A 133 -8.34 -8.50 7.89
C ARG A 133 -8.94 -8.90 9.24
N ASP A 134 -10.07 -8.30 9.62
CA ASP A 134 -10.67 -8.53 10.92
C ASP A 134 -11.16 -9.97 11.02
N HIS A 135 -11.96 -10.43 10.07
CA HIS A 135 -12.47 -11.80 10.06
C HIS A 135 -11.34 -12.84 10.00
N LEU A 136 -10.29 -12.58 9.24
CA LEU A 136 -9.11 -13.44 9.19
C LEU A 136 -8.40 -13.51 10.55
N SER A 137 -8.23 -12.37 11.23
CA SER A 137 -7.56 -12.30 12.54
C SER A 137 -8.35 -12.94 13.68
N HIS A 138 -9.68 -12.96 13.58
CA HIS A 138 -10.58 -13.63 14.53
C HIS A 138 -10.79 -15.12 14.22
N GLY A 139 -10.26 -15.61 13.09
CA GLY A 139 -10.42 -17.00 12.65
C GLY A 139 -11.83 -17.32 12.16
N GLU A 140 -12.60 -16.31 11.75
CA GLU A 140 -13.99 -16.43 11.28
C GLU A 140 -14.08 -16.84 9.80
N ILE A 141 -12.94 -16.93 9.12
CA ILE A 141 -12.82 -17.26 7.71
C ILE A 141 -12.51 -18.75 7.54
N ASN A 142 -13.33 -19.44 6.75
CA ASN A 142 -12.97 -20.77 6.26
C ASN A 142 -11.89 -20.65 5.17
N ILE A 143 -10.67 -21.05 5.50
CA ILE A 143 -9.50 -21.02 4.60
C ILE A 143 -9.77 -21.81 3.31
N CYS A 144 -10.53 -22.91 3.38
CA CYS A 144 -10.81 -23.78 2.25
C CYS A 144 -11.89 -23.24 1.31
N GLU A 145 -12.73 -22.32 1.79
CA GLU A 145 -13.87 -21.76 1.06
C GLU A 145 -13.71 -20.24 0.86
N PHE A 146 -12.48 -19.74 0.93
CA PHE A 146 -12.21 -18.32 0.77
C PHE A 146 -12.57 -17.86 -0.66
N PRO A 147 -13.34 -16.78 -0.82
CA PRO A 147 -13.84 -16.34 -2.12
C PRO A 147 -12.69 -15.91 -3.05
N GLU A 148 -12.67 -16.48 -4.26
CA GLU A 148 -11.71 -16.13 -5.32
C GLU A 148 -11.78 -14.64 -5.65
N GLU A 149 -12.99 -14.09 -5.72
CA GLU A 149 -13.26 -12.70 -6.08
C GLU A 149 -12.56 -11.74 -5.13
N ALA A 150 -12.61 -12.02 -3.82
CA ALA A 150 -11.97 -11.17 -2.83
C ALA A 150 -10.43 -11.22 -2.95
N ALA A 151 -9.85 -12.41 -3.11
CA ALA A 151 -8.42 -12.55 -3.33
C ALA A 151 -7.98 -11.89 -4.64
N GLY A 152 -8.78 -12.02 -5.69
CA GLY A 152 -8.56 -11.40 -7.00
C GLY A 152 -8.60 -9.88 -6.93
N GLN A 153 -9.60 -9.30 -6.25
CA GLN A 153 -9.71 -7.86 -6.05
C GLN A 153 -8.51 -7.31 -5.28
N LEU A 154 -8.09 -7.97 -4.20
CA LEU A 154 -6.92 -7.55 -3.42
C LEU A 154 -5.63 -7.64 -4.23
N LEU A 155 -5.47 -8.71 -5.03
CA LEU A 155 -4.33 -8.90 -5.91
C LEU A 155 -4.27 -7.85 -7.01
N THR A 156 -5.41 -7.56 -7.66
CA THR A 156 -5.56 -6.49 -8.66
C THR A 156 -5.24 -5.13 -8.05
N PHE A 157 -5.77 -4.82 -6.87
CA PHE A 157 -5.46 -3.57 -6.18
C PHE A 157 -3.96 -3.44 -5.86
N SER A 158 -3.35 -4.52 -5.35
CA SER A 158 -1.91 -4.57 -5.05
C SER A 158 -1.08 -4.33 -6.31
N LEU A 159 -1.49 -4.93 -7.43
CA LEU A 159 -0.91 -4.75 -8.75
C LEU A 159 -0.94 -3.30 -9.22
N VAL A 160 -2.11 -2.65 -9.10
CA VAL A 160 -2.29 -1.23 -9.45
C VAL A 160 -1.35 -0.35 -8.64
N LEU A 161 -1.20 -0.61 -7.33
CA LEU A 161 -0.24 0.10 -6.50
C LEU A 161 1.19 -0.16 -6.96
N LEU A 162 1.60 -1.43 -7.15
CA LEU A 162 2.94 -1.76 -7.60
C LEU A 162 3.30 -1.04 -8.91
N LEU A 163 2.40 -1.06 -9.90
CA LEU A 163 2.54 -0.38 -11.19
C LEU A 163 2.67 1.14 -11.02
N ARG A 164 1.81 1.76 -10.20
CA ARG A 164 1.85 3.20 -9.91
C ARG A 164 3.23 3.63 -9.36
N PHE A 165 3.93 2.72 -8.69
CA PHE A 165 5.26 2.96 -8.12
C PHE A 165 6.40 2.29 -8.93
N THR A 166 6.17 1.93 -10.20
CA THR A 166 7.25 1.67 -11.18
C THR A 166 7.62 2.96 -11.93
N GLU A 167 8.89 3.19 -12.22
CA GLU A 167 9.40 4.52 -12.63
C GLU A 167 8.71 5.14 -13.88
N LYS A 168 7.97 6.23 -13.62
CA LYS A 168 8.22 7.60 -14.10
C LYS A 168 7.69 8.59 -13.05
N GLY A 169 8.56 9.02 -12.13
CA GLY A 169 8.48 10.35 -11.51
C GLY A 169 7.60 10.60 -10.27
N THR A 170 7.43 9.66 -9.33
CA THR A 170 6.70 9.95 -8.07
C THR A 170 7.45 9.62 -6.77
N VAL A 171 8.64 9.02 -6.84
CA VAL A 171 9.38 8.54 -5.66
C VAL A 171 10.81 9.10 -5.59
N SER A 172 11.10 10.19 -6.31
CA SER A 172 12.43 10.84 -6.26
C SER A 172 12.75 11.51 -4.91
N GLU A 173 11.81 11.52 -3.95
CA GLU A 173 11.97 12.13 -2.62
C GLU A 173 12.12 11.11 -1.47
N LEU A 174 11.98 9.82 -1.75
CA LEU A 174 12.03 8.75 -0.73
C LEU A 174 13.47 8.27 -0.54
N LYS A 175 14.33 9.16 -0.06
CA LYS A 175 15.67 8.80 0.42
C LYS A 175 15.48 8.08 1.75
N VAL A 176 15.53 6.74 1.72
CA VAL A 176 15.60 5.92 2.94
C VAL A 176 16.83 6.39 3.73
N PRO A 177 16.71 6.72 5.03
CA PRO A 177 17.89 7.03 5.84
C PRO A 177 18.77 5.79 5.90
N GLN A 178 19.86 5.77 5.14
CA GLN A 178 20.99 4.89 5.41
C GLN A 178 21.67 5.45 6.65
N ARG A 179 21.92 4.59 7.66
CA ARG A 179 22.77 4.97 8.80
C ARG A 179 24.17 5.26 8.28
N GLU A 180 24.52 6.53 8.18
CA GLU A 180 25.91 6.98 8.25
C GLU A 180 26.03 7.90 9.47
N GLY A 181 27.10 7.67 10.24
CA GLY A 181 27.20 8.10 11.63
C GLY A 181 27.19 9.62 11.82
N GLY A 182 26.64 10.02 12.97
CA GLY A 182 27.05 11.19 13.73
C GLY A 182 26.82 12.56 13.09
N GLY A 183 25.73 13.23 13.49
CA GLY A 183 25.63 14.69 13.46
C GLY A 183 24.41 15.22 12.72
N TRP A 184 23.51 15.88 13.44
CA TRP A 184 22.43 16.67 12.86
C TRP A 184 22.95 18.04 12.44
N LEU A 185 23.15 18.25 11.13
CA LEU A 185 23.09 19.58 10.52
C LEU A 185 22.58 19.43 9.07
N ALA A 186 21.35 19.85 8.82
CA ALA A 186 20.89 20.15 7.47
C ALA A 186 20.46 21.62 7.45
N GLU A 187 21.30 22.46 6.85
CA GLU A 187 21.00 23.86 6.55
C GLU A 187 19.83 23.97 5.57
N CYS A 188 18.85 24.77 5.95
CA CYS A 188 17.78 25.23 5.06
C CYS A 188 18.34 26.24 4.06
N THR A 189 18.68 25.81 2.84
CA THR A 189 18.83 26.75 1.72
C THR A 189 17.47 27.04 1.11
N THR A 190 16.89 28.15 1.51
CA THR A 190 15.82 28.83 0.77
C THR A 190 16.30 29.16 -0.64
N THR A 191 15.56 28.75 -1.67
CA THR A 191 15.63 29.45 -2.96
C THR A 191 14.24 29.73 -3.48
N SER A 192 13.90 31.00 -3.38
CA SER A 192 12.76 31.66 -4.01
C SER A 192 12.82 31.48 -5.53
N LYS A 193 11.76 30.93 -6.11
CA LYS A 193 11.10 31.46 -7.31
C LYS A 193 9.86 30.62 -7.61
N GLY A 194 8.70 31.25 -7.45
CA GLY A 194 7.42 30.62 -7.72
C GLY A 194 7.29 30.16 -9.17
N ARG A 195 6.48 29.12 -9.35
CA ARG A 195 5.56 29.00 -10.48
C ARG A 195 4.43 28.05 -10.11
N ALA A 196 3.27 28.48 -10.58
CA ALA A 196 1.93 27.98 -10.33
C ALA A 196 1.76 26.46 -10.34
N CYS A 197 0.90 26.03 -9.41
CA CYS A 197 -0.04 24.93 -9.61
C CYS A 197 -0.62 24.98 -11.03
N LEU A 198 -0.33 23.95 -11.83
CA LEU A 198 -1.07 23.62 -13.04
C LEU A 198 -1.25 22.11 -13.06
N ILE A 199 -2.36 21.68 -12.45
CA ILE A 199 -3.01 20.42 -12.77
C ILE A 199 -3.63 20.60 -14.15
N SER A 200 -3.13 19.91 -15.15
CA SER A 200 -3.90 19.65 -16.37
C SER A 200 -3.53 18.29 -16.96
N GLN A 201 -4.50 17.38 -16.92
CA GLN A 201 -4.80 16.39 -17.96
C GLN A 201 -3.70 15.40 -18.32
N ILE A 202 -3.83 14.18 -17.79
CA ILE A 202 -4.09 12.92 -18.53
C ILE A 202 -4.77 11.97 -17.53
#